data_AF-A0A0Q7Q489-F1
#
_entry.id   AF-A0A0Q7Q489-F1
#
_cell.length_a   1.000
_cell.length_b   1.000
_cell.length_c   1.000
_cell.angle_alpha   90.00
_cell.angle_beta   90.00
_cell.angle_gamma   90.00
#
_symmetry.space_group_name_H-M   'P 1'
#
loop_
_entity.id
_entity.type
_entity.pdbx_description
1 polymer ?
#
loop_
_entity_poly.entity_id
_entity_poly.type
_entity_poly.pdbx_seq_one_letter_code
_entity_poly.pdbx_strand_id
1 'polypeptide(L)'
;MSYIPEHLAPLVPAITYKPGWTFGRRDEVEPDGSGGLNLDIVSDTPDSFNFDRRIRVRHSFLVPPASYNRDVWAAWIFDRIRDVETHEAGEFFRLHGVREFAPHHGNGEDPYRVWHVSDWATAAKSSGDA
;
A
#
# COMPACT_ATOMS: atom_id res chain seq x y z
N MET A 1 -12.14 -0.78 23.48
CA MET A 1 -13.22 -0.70 22.49
C MET A 1 -12.74 0.29 21.45
N SER A 2 -12.33 -0.17 20.26
CA SER A 2 -11.83 0.76 19.25
C SER A 2 -12.97 1.43 18.51
N TYR A 3 -12.80 2.73 18.28
CA TYR A 3 -13.71 3.51 17.49
C TYR A 3 -13.51 3.17 16.01
N ILE A 4 -14.58 2.75 15.35
CA ILE A 4 -14.60 2.62 13.90
C ILE A 4 -15.54 3.70 13.37
N PRO A 5 -15.09 4.56 12.42
CA PRO A 5 -15.97 5.56 11.83
C PRO A 5 -17.22 4.91 11.21
N GLU A 6 -18.40 5.38 11.63
CA GLU A 6 -19.70 4.81 11.27
C GLU A 6 -19.87 4.62 9.75
N HIS A 7 -19.41 5.60 8.98
CA HIS A 7 -19.50 5.59 7.53
C HIS A 7 -18.40 4.79 6.82
N LEU A 8 -17.28 4.48 7.48
CA LEU A 8 -16.19 3.68 6.89
C LEU A 8 -16.47 2.18 7.00
N ALA A 9 -16.99 1.74 8.16
CA ALA A 9 -17.24 0.34 8.46
C ALA A 9 -18.02 -0.43 7.37
N PRO A 10 -19.13 0.10 6.82
CA PRO A 10 -19.89 -0.61 5.79
C PRO A 10 -19.24 -0.53 4.39
N LEU A 11 -18.34 0.43 4.14
CA LEU A 11 -17.73 0.60 2.83
C LEU A 11 -16.69 -0.50 2.54
N VAL A 12 -15.81 -0.80 3.49
CA VAL A 12 -14.70 -1.75 3.28
C VAL A 12 -15.16 -3.13 2.78
N PRO A 13 -16.13 -3.83 3.41
CA PRO A 13 -16.59 -5.13 2.91
C PRO A 13 -17.39 -5.04 1.60
N ALA A 14 -17.83 -3.85 1.20
CA ALA A 14 -18.57 -3.63 -0.05
C ALA A 14 -17.65 -3.32 -1.25
N ILE A 15 -16.33 -3.20 -1.04
CA ILE A 15 -15.38 -2.91 -2.12
C ILE A 15 -15.31 -4.11 -3.07
N THR A 16 -15.58 -3.85 -4.34
CA THR A 16 -15.19 -4.73 -5.46
C THR A 16 -14.14 -4.01 -6.27
N TYR A 17 -13.04 -4.69 -6.58
CA TYR A 17 -11.95 -4.14 -7.37
C TYR A 17 -11.33 -5.22 -8.27
N LYS A 18 -10.11 -4.98 -8.77
CA LYS A 18 -9.37 -5.90 -9.64
C LYS A 18 -9.27 -7.31 -9.04
N PRO A 19 -9.24 -8.36 -9.88
CA PRO A 19 -9.03 -9.73 -9.42
C PRO A 19 -7.79 -9.89 -8.55
N GLY A 20 -7.89 -10.68 -7.49
CA GLY A 20 -6.79 -10.95 -6.55
C GLY A 20 -6.59 -9.89 -5.47
N TRP A 21 -7.28 -8.75 -5.55
CA TRP A 21 -7.21 -7.70 -4.54
C TRP A 21 -8.26 -7.91 -3.46
N THR A 22 -7.85 -7.82 -2.19
CA THR A 22 -8.75 -7.95 -1.05
C THR A 22 -8.58 -6.78 -0.08
N PHE A 23 -9.66 -6.46 0.64
CA PHE A 23 -9.74 -5.30 1.51
C PHE A 23 -10.18 -5.74 2.91
N GLY A 24 -9.49 -5.23 3.92
CA GLY A 24 -9.73 -5.59 5.30
C GLY A 24 -9.56 -4.41 6.24
N ARG A 25 -9.97 -4.62 7.49
CA ARG A 25 -9.65 -3.72 8.59
C ARG A 25 -8.87 -4.50 9.62
N ARG A 26 -7.88 -3.85 10.20
CA ARG A 26 -7.06 -4.39 11.28
C ARG A 26 -6.90 -3.32 12.33
N ASP A 27 -7.03 -3.68 13.59
CA ASP A 27 -6.90 -2.73 14.70
C ASP A 27 -5.84 -3.27 15.63
N GLU A 28 -4.63 -2.72 15.48
CA GLU A 28 -3.45 -3.18 16.17
C GLU A 28 -2.66 -1.98 16.66
N VAL A 29 -2.19 -2.10 17.90
CA VAL A 29 -1.37 -1.10 18.57
C VAL A 29 -0.08 -1.81 18.96
N GLU A 30 1.04 -1.25 18.52
CA GLU A 30 2.38 -1.71 18.80
C GLU A 30 2.74 -1.48 20.28
N PRO A 31 3.76 -2.18 20.83
CA PRO A 31 4.17 -2.02 22.23
C PRO A 31 4.58 -0.59 22.62
N ASP A 32 5.01 0.22 21.66
CA ASP A 32 5.36 1.63 21.86
C ASP A 32 4.15 2.58 21.84
N GLY A 33 2.94 2.05 21.63
CA GLY A 33 1.70 2.79 21.56
C GLY A 33 1.36 3.35 20.18
N SER A 34 2.21 3.12 19.17
CA SER A 34 1.90 3.48 17.78
C SER A 34 0.89 2.50 17.17
N GLY A 35 0.12 2.94 16.17
CA GLY A 35 -0.89 2.11 15.49
C GLY A 35 -2.32 2.62 15.64
N GLY A 36 -3.27 1.69 15.54
CA GLY A 36 -4.71 1.94 15.58
C GLY A 36 -5.46 1.19 14.47
N LEU A 37 -6.64 1.71 14.12
CA LEU A 37 -7.44 1.16 13.03
C LEU A 37 -6.75 1.40 11.69
N ASN A 38 -6.54 0.34 10.93
CA ASN A 38 -5.93 0.33 9.60
C ASN A 38 -6.93 -0.14 8.54
N LEU A 39 -6.83 0.43 7.35
CA LEU A 39 -7.29 -0.17 6.10
C LEU A 39 -6.15 -1.04 5.56
N ASP A 40 -6.40 -2.35 5.45
CA ASP A 40 -5.49 -3.28 4.80
C ASP A 40 -5.95 -3.48 3.35
N ILE A 41 -5.07 -3.20 2.39
CA ILE A 41 -5.24 -3.52 0.97
C ILE A 41 -4.21 -4.60 0.63
N VAL A 42 -4.67 -5.77 0.19
CA VAL A 42 -3.79 -6.88 -0.17
C VAL A 42 -3.88 -7.11 -1.68
N SER A 43 -2.77 -6.91 -2.39
CA SER A 43 -2.63 -7.25 -3.81
C SER A 43 -2.13 -8.69 -3.94
N ASP A 44 -2.60 -9.41 -4.95
CA ASP A 44 -2.01 -10.67 -5.42
C ASP A 44 -1.45 -10.42 -6.82
N THR A 45 -0.13 -10.34 -6.91
CA THR A 45 0.61 -9.84 -8.07
C THR A 45 1.80 -10.75 -8.39
N PRO A 46 2.28 -10.82 -9.64
CA PRO A 46 3.55 -11.48 -9.93
C PRO A 46 4.69 -10.87 -9.10
N ASP A 47 5.73 -11.64 -8.79
CA ASP A 47 6.94 -11.10 -8.20
C ASP A 47 7.71 -10.29 -9.27
N SER A 48 8.01 -9.02 -9.00
CA SER A 48 8.66 -8.10 -9.95
C SER A 48 10.10 -8.51 -10.31
N PHE A 49 10.69 -9.45 -9.56
CA PHE A 49 11.98 -10.09 -9.86
C PHE A 49 11.84 -11.50 -10.45
N ASN A 50 10.70 -12.17 -10.26
CA ASN A 50 10.44 -13.51 -10.78
C ASN A 50 8.95 -13.69 -11.16
N PHE A 51 8.62 -13.37 -12.41
CA PHE A 51 7.23 -13.37 -12.91
C PHE A 51 6.52 -14.74 -12.88
N ASP A 52 7.25 -15.85 -12.73
CA ASP A 52 6.66 -17.19 -12.59
C ASP A 52 6.11 -17.43 -11.18
N ARG A 53 6.44 -16.56 -10.21
CA ARG A 53 5.96 -16.59 -8.84
C ARG A 53 4.90 -15.52 -8.62
N ARG A 54 3.85 -15.86 -7.87
CA ARG A 54 2.90 -14.88 -7.31
C ARG A 54 3.20 -14.60 -5.85
N ILE A 55 3.04 -13.35 -5.45
CA ILE A 55 3.19 -12.89 -4.07
C ILE A 55 1.95 -12.12 -3.64
N ARG A 56 1.69 -12.14 -2.33
CA ARG A 56 0.68 -11.29 -1.70
C ARG A 56 1.37 -10.19 -0.93
N VAL A 57 1.10 -8.94 -1.30
CA VAL A 57 1.66 -7.76 -0.64
C VAL A 57 0.55 -7.07 0.13
N ARG A 58 0.79 -6.80 1.42
CA ARG A 58 -0.17 -6.09 2.28
C ARG A 58 0.29 -4.65 2.45
N HIS A 59 -0.58 -3.73 2.05
CA HIS A 59 -0.45 -2.30 2.28
C HIS A 59 -1.41 -1.90 3.40
N SER A 60 -0.86 -1.43 4.52
CA SER A 60 -1.64 -0.97 5.67
C SER A 60 -1.64 0.55 5.73
N PHE A 61 -2.82 1.14 5.86
CA PHE A 61 -2.99 2.59 5.99
C PHE A 61 -3.73 2.92 7.26
N LEU A 62 -3.12 3.73 8.12
CA LEU A 62 -3.77 4.21 9.33
C LEU A 62 -5.01 5.03 8.95
N VAL A 63 -6.15 4.64 9.52
CA VAL A 63 -7.42 5.34 9.33
C VAL A 63 -7.32 6.66 10.11
N PRO A 64 -7.51 7.82 9.46
CA PRO A 64 -7.41 9.10 10.15
C PRO A 64 -8.52 9.22 11.22
N PRO A 65 -8.24 9.90 12.36
CA PRO A 65 -9.25 10.17 13.38
C PRO A 65 -10.20 11.28 12.89
N ALA A 66 -11.07 10.92 11.95
CA ALA A 66 -11.98 11.84 11.27
C ALA A 66 -13.44 11.36 11.36
N SER A 67 -14.36 12.33 11.27
CA SER A 67 -15.81 12.09 11.19
C SER A 67 -16.33 12.45 9.81
N TYR A 68 -15.70 11.89 8.77
CA TYR A 68 -16.12 12.12 7.40
C TYR A 68 -17.46 11.44 7.10
N ASN A 69 -18.21 12.04 6.18
CA ASN A 69 -19.40 11.39 5.61
C ASN A 69 -18.99 10.22 4.69
N ARG A 70 -19.98 9.47 4.22
CA ARG A 70 -19.79 8.32 3.31
C ARG A 70 -18.92 8.66 2.09
N ASP A 71 -19.21 9.74 1.40
CA ASP A 71 -18.58 10.03 0.10
C ASP A 71 -17.13 10.44 0.24
N VAL A 72 -16.80 11.18 1.30
CA VAL A 72 -15.42 11.53 1.63
C VAL A 72 -14.64 10.28 2.07
N TRP A 73 -15.24 9.34 2.80
CA TRP A 73 -14.59 8.05 3.08
C TRP A 73 -14.37 7.21 1.84
N ALA A 74 -15.33 7.17 0.91
CA ALA A 74 -15.17 6.47 -0.35
C ALA A 74 -14.03 7.08 -1.19
N ALA A 75 -13.93 8.41 -1.24
CA ALA A 75 -12.81 9.11 -1.88
C ALA A 75 -11.47 8.78 -1.20
N TRP A 76 -11.43 8.77 0.13
CA TRP A 76 -10.23 8.40 0.88
C TRP A 76 -9.77 6.97 0.57
N ILE A 77 -10.68 5.98 0.54
CA ILE A 77 -10.37 4.59 0.14
C ILE A 77 -9.81 4.57 -1.29
N PHE A 78 -10.45 5.29 -2.22
CA PHE A 78 -10.00 5.34 -3.60
C PHE A 78 -8.59 5.92 -3.73
N ASP A 79 -8.25 6.96 -2.96
CA ASP A 79 -6.89 7.48 -2.92
C ASP A 79 -5.89 6.44 -2.40
N ARG A 80 -6.24 5.67 -1.36
CA ARG A 80 -5.36 4.59 -0.85
C ARG A 80 -5.14 3.49 -1.89
N ILE A 81 -6.17 3.15 -2.67
CA ILE A 81 -6.02 2.22 -3.81
C ILE A 81 -5.05 2.81 -4.85
N ARG A 82 -5.18 4.10 -5.19
CA ARG A 82 -4.26 4.77 -6.12
C ARG A 82 -2.82 4.77 -5.61
N ASP A 83 -2.62 4.95 -4.32
CA ASP A 83 -1.29 4.90 -3.70
C ASP A 83 -0.66 3.51 -3.94
N VAL A 84 -1.39 2.42 -3.67
CA VAL A 84 -0.91 1.05 -3.94
C VAL A 84 -0.63 0.84 -5.43
N GLU A 85 -1.53 1.26 -6.32
CA GLU A 85 -1.29 1.15 -7.77
C GLU A 85 -0.04 1.91 -8.21
N THR A 86 0.24 3.05 -7.59
CA THR A 86 1.46 3.84 -7.87
C THR A 86 2.71 3.10 -7.41
N HIS A 87 2.65 2.46 -6.25
CA HIS A 87 3.73 1.60 -5.74
C HIS A 87 4.01 0.44 -6.71
N GLU A 88 2.98 -0.30 -7.10
CA GLU A 88 3.08 -1.44 -8.02
C GLU A 88 3.58 -0.99 -9.39
N ALA A 89 3.14 0.15 -9.91
CA ALA A 89 3.68 0.72 -11.14
C ALA A 89 5.21 0.95 -11.02
N GLY A 90 5.67 1.45 -9.87
CA GLY A 90 7.10 1.59 -9.56
C GLY A 90 7.84 0.24 -9.48
N GLU A 91 7.16 -0.85 -9.12
CA GLU A 91 7.73 -2.20 -9.14
C GLU A 91 7.92 -2.76 -10.55
N PHE A 92 6.95 -2.58 -11.43
CA PHE A 92 6.92 -3.24 -12.74
C PHE A 92 7.38 -2.39 -13.91
N PHE A 93 7.28 -1.07 -13.83
CA PHE A 93 7.60 -0.20 -14.96
C PHE A 93 9.08 -0.30 -15.34
N ARG A 94 9.35 -0.56 -16.63
CA ARG A 94 10.68 -0.60 -17.21
C ARG A 94 10.69 0.16 -18.52
N LEU A 95 11.65 1.06 -18.70
CA LEU A 95 11.91 1.71 -19.98
C LEU A 95 13.20 1.13 -20.56
N HIS A 96 13.11 0.55 -21.76
CA HIS A 96 14.23 -0.18 -22.40
C HIS A 96 14.89 -1.25 -21.50
N GLY A 97 14.09 -1.94 -20.70
CA GLY A 97 14.55 -2.96 -19.76
C GLY A 97 15.15 -2.41 -18.47
N VAL A 98 15.28 -1.08 -18.34
CA VAL A 98 15.82 -0.41 -17.15
C VAL A 98 14.67 0.02 -16.23
N ARG A 99 14.86 -0.18 -14.93
CA ARG A 99 13.99 0.38 -13.90
C ARG A 99 14.37 1.84 -13.68
N GLU A 100 13.67 2.76 -14.34
CA GLU A 100 13.89 4.21 -14.16
C GLU A 100 13.18 4.76 -12.92
N PHE A 101 12.18 4.06 -12.41
CA PHE A 101 11.40 4.48 -11.25
C PHE A 101 11.31 3.37 -10.21
N ALA A 102 11.35 3.72 -8.94
CA ALA A 102 11.16 2.78 -7.83
C ALA A 102 10.30 3.41 -6.72
N PRO A 103 9.42 2.64 -6.07
CA PRO A 103 8.82 3.05 -4.82
C PRO A 103 9.86 2.99 -3.70
N HIS A 104 9.49 3.51 -2.54
CA HIS A 104 10.33 3.43 -1.35
C HIS A 104 9.97 2.21 -0.49
N HIS A 105 10.96 1.56 0.11
CA HIS A 105 10.78 0.36 0.96
C HIS A 105 11.45 0.47 2.33
N GLY A 106 12.11 1.58 2.67
CA GLY A 106 12.95 1.67 3.87
C GLY A 106 13.01 3.07 4.48
N ASN A 107 14.01 3.29 5.35
CA ASN A 107 14.43 4.57 5.97
C ASN A 107 13.35 5.48 6.62
N GLY A 108 12.10 5.04 6.71
CA GLY A 108 10.98 5.81 7.28
C GLY A 108 10.32 6.77 6.29
N GLU A 109 10.68 6.73 5.01
CA GLU A 109 10.01 7.52 3.98
C GLU A 109 8.67 6.91 3.53
N ASP A 110 7.87 7.71 2.83
CA ASP A 110 6.59 7.30 2.27
C ASP A 110 6.79 6.22 1.18
N PRO A 111 6.27 4.99 1.37
CA PRO A 111 6.46 3.89 0.41
C PRO A 111 5.70 4.08 -0.90
N TYR A 112 4.77 5.02 -0.97
CA TYR A 112 3.98 5.30 -2.17
C TYR A 112 4.58 6.45 -3.00
N ARG A 113 5.63 7.09 -2.49
CA ARG A 113 6.43 8.05 -3.25
C ARG A 113 7.33 7.31 -4.24
N VAL A 114 7.29 7.75 -5.49
CA VAL A 114 8.10 7.20 -6.58
C VAL A 114 9.29 8.11 -6.86
N TRP A 115 10.47 7.50 -7.02
CA TRP A 115 11.74 8.18 -7.24
C TRP A 115 12.31 7.82 -8.59
N HIS A 116 13.00 8.76 -9.23
CA HIS A 116 13.81 8.44 -10.39
C HIS A 116 15.10 7.76 -9.93
N VAL A 117 15.37 6.59 -10.50
CA VAL A 117 16.42 5.70 -10.03
C VAL A 117 17.80 6.33 -10.18
N SER A 118 18.03 7.28 -11.11
CA SER A 118 19.33 8.00 -11.24
C SER A 118 19.82 8.72 -9.99
N ASP A 119 18.97 8.92 -8.99
CA ASP A 119 19.28 9.63 -7.74
C ASP A 119 20.06 8.71 -6.75
N TRP A 120 20.99 7.90 -7.26
CA TRP A 120 21.74 6.78 -6.62
C TRP A 120 22.67 7.13 -5.43
N ALA A 121 22.24 7.98 -4.51
CA ALA A 121 22.77 7.88 -3.15
C ALA A 121 22.32 6.57 -2.45
N THR A 122 21.42 5.76 -3.02
CA THR A 122 20.71 4.72 -2.22
C THR A 122 20.33 3.40 -2.89
N ALA A 123 20.57 3.14 -4.17
CA ALA A 123 20.04 1.89 -4.77
C ALA A 123 20.98 0.65 -4.64
N ALA A 124 21.96 0.70 -3.73
CA ALA A 124 22.85 -0.41 -3.40
C ALA A 124 22.26 -1.44 -2.39
N LYS A 125 20.94 -1.57 -2.26
CA LYS A 125 20.35 -2.75 -1.58
C LYS A 125 20.01 -3.80 -2.62
N SER A 126 21.02 -4.61 -2.88
CA SER A 126 20.92 -5.88 -3.59
C SER A 126 19.89 -6.80 -2.95
N SER A 127 19.25 -7.59 -3.80
CA SER A 127 18.35 -8.71 -3.54
C SER A 127 18.92 -9.72 -2.54
N GLY A 128 18.81 -9.44 -1.26
CA GLY A 128 19.25 -10.35 -0.21
C GLY A 128 18.98 -9.80 1.17
N ASP A 129 17.80 -10.11 1.70
CA ASP A 129 17.60 -10.44 3.11
C ASP A 129 16.41 -11.42 3.13
N ALA A 130 16.78 -12.71 3.22
CA ALA A 130 15.89 -13.84 3.40
C ALA A 130 15.55 -14.02 4.89
#